data_AF-A0A357VD52-F1
#
_entry.id   AF-A0A357VD52-F1
#
_cell.length_a   1.000
_cell.length_b   1.000
_cell.length_c   1.000
_cell.angle_alpha   90.00
_cell.angle_beta   90.00
_cell.angle_gamma   90.00
#
_symmetry.space_group_name_H-M   'P 1'
#
loop_
_entity.id
_entity.type
_entity.pdbx_description
1 polymer ?
#
loop_
_entity_poly.entity_id
_entity_poly.type
_entity_poly.pdbx_seq_one_letter_code
_entity_poly.pdbx_strand_id
1 'polypeptide(L)'
;MAKKDQRTVPASNFMGTLAASVGNLDLTDPQFRELFRNTQSIVVYDDCERIEKELQTKLSLDNLNHIFAGKEVVLRKVFENGTMMALIMGKCIEFKNHTGDGVALIITELKHHYPLIPDSISSLNDKIEGFSSKDKTDRYRVELV
;
A
#
# COMPACT_ATOMS: atom_id res chain seq x y z
N MET A 1 -4.40 31.78 -4.90
CA MET A 1 -4.26 30.93 -3.70
C MET A 1 -5.65 30.47 -3.29
N ALA A 2 -5.93 29.16 -3.35
CA ALA A 2 -7.23 28.64 -2.94
C ALA A 2 -7.44 28.92 -1.44
N LYS A 3 -8.61 29.47 -1.09
CA LYS A 3 -9.03 29.70 0.30
C LYS A 3 -8.98 28.36 1.02
N LYS A 4 -8.10 28.21 2.02
CA LYS A 4 -8.07 27.03 2.90
C LYS A 4 -9.45 26.91 3.54
N ASP A 5 -10.14 25.82 3.24
CA ASP A 5 -11.38 25.49 3.89
C ASP A 5 -11.14 25.32 5.40
N GLN A 6 -11.98 25.92 6.22
CA GLN A 6 -11.78 26.14 7.67
C GLN A 6 -11.70 24.84 8.49
N ARG A 7 -11.88 23.67 7.86
CA ARG A 7 -11.86 22.35 8.50
C ARG A 7 -10.61 21.53 8.19
N THR A 8 -9.56 22.15 7.64
CA THR A 8 -8.28 21.44 7.38
C THR A 8 -7.34 21.57 8.58
N VAL A 9 -7.27 20.52 9.39
CA VAL A 9 -6.28 20.40 10.48
C VAL A 9 -4.92 20.00 9.87
N PRO A 10 -3.78 20.57 10.34
CA PRO A 10 -2.46 20.14 9.86
C PRO A 10 -2.21 18.65 10.08
N ALA A 11 -1.58 17.97 9.10
CA ALA A 11 -1.28 16.54 9.16
C ALA A 11 -0.41 16.11 10.35
N SER A 12 0.39 17.03 10.93
CA SER A 12 1.15 16.78 12.17
C SER A 12 0.26 16.47 13.37
N ASN A 13 -0.91 17.13 13.45
CA ASN A 13 -1.86 16.91 14.55
C ASN A 13 -2.65 15.61 14.34
N PHE A 14 -2.85 15.21 13.08
CA PHE A 14 -3.51 13.95 12.70
C PHE A 14 -2.72 12.71 13.16
N MET A 15 -1.41 12.70 12.94
CA MET A 15 -0.54 11.61 13.39
C MET A 15 -0.45 11.55 14.93
N GLY A 16 -0.52 12.70 15.61
CA GLY A 16 -0.56 12.77 17.08
C GLY A 16 -1.80 12.13 17.69
N THR A 17 -2.98 12.37 17.11
CA THR A 17 -4.25 11.77 17.57
C THR A 17 -4.29 10.26 17.34
N LEU A 18 -3.72 9.77 16.23
CA LEU A 18 -3.59 8.35 15.97
C LEU A 18 -2.64 7.67 16.97
N ALA A 19 -1.46 8.24 17.19
CA ALA A 19 -0.49 7.70 18.13
C ALA A 19 -1.03 7.65 19.58
N ALA A 20 -1.80 8.67 19.99
CA ALA A 20 -2.43 8.71 21.31
C ALA A 20 -3.55 7.65 21.49
N SER A 21 -4.18 7.22 20.40
CA SER A 21 -5.31 6.27 20.44
C SER A 21 -4.86 4.81 20.26
N VAL A 22 -3.81 4.57 19.48
CA VAL A 22 -3.23 3.23 19.26
C VAL A 22 -2.53 2.69 20.52
N GLY A 23 -2.06 3.57 21.43
CA GLY A 23 -1.49 3.18 22.72
C GLY A 23 -2.49 2.89 23.83
N ASN A 24 -3.80 3.01 23.57
CA ASN A 24 -4.83 2.88 24.59
C ASN A 24 -5.42 1.45 24.57
N LEU A 25 -4.74 0.53 25.26
CA LEU A 25 -5.05 -0.92 25.30
C LEU A 25 -6.46 -1.24 25.84
N ASP A 26 -7.13 -0.28 26.45
CA ASP A 26 -8.47 -0.42 27.02
C ASP A 26 -9.61 -0.14 26.02
N LEU A 27 -9.30 0.26 24.78
CA LEU A 27 -10.29 0.46 23.73
C LEU A 27 -10.56 -0.84 22.98
N THR A 28 -11.82 -1.28 22.97
CA THR A 28 -12.26 -2.37 22.11
C THR A 28 -12.31 -1.92 20.64
N ASP A 29 -12.17 -2.85 19.68
CA ASP A 29 -12.20 -2.55 18.24
C ASP A 29 -13.44 -1.71 17.80
N PRO A 30 -14.68 -1.97 18.30
CA PRO A 30 -15.83 -1.12 18.00
C PRO A 30 -15.68 0.32 18.51
N GLN A 31 -15.18 0.51 19.72
CA GLN A 31 -14.97 1.83 20.32
C GLN A 31 -13.84 2.59 19.60
N PHE A 32 -12.80 1.88 19.19
CA PHE A 32 -11.73 2.44 18.38
C PHE A 32 -12.25 2.90 17.01
N ARG A 33 -13.09 2.10 16.34
CA ARG A 33 -13.73 2.47 15.06
C ARG A 33 -14.67 3.66 15.21
N GLU A 34 -15.44 3.72 16.29
CA GLU A 34 -16.34 4.83 16.57
C GLU A 34 -15.57 6.12 16.90
N LEU A 35 -14.52 6.02 17.73
CA LEU A 35 -13.60 7.11 17.99
C LEU A 35 -12.97 7.61 16.69
N PHE A 36 -12.47 6.71 15.84
CA PHE A 36 -11.89 7.06 14.55
C PHE A 36 -12.92 7.76 13.64
N ARG A 37 -14.14 7.24 13.51
CA ARG A 37 -15.22 7.90 12.75
C ARG A 37 -15.55 9.31 13.26
N ASN A 38 -15.54 9.50 14.58
CA ASN A 38 -15.99 10.74 15.20
C ASN A 38 -14.86 11.78 15.38
N THR A 39 -13.60 11.36 15.37
CA THR A 39 -12.44 12.25 15.60
C THR A 39 -11.62 12.50 14.34
N GLN A 40 -11.69 11.63 13.34
CA GLN A 40 -11.02 11.88 12.08
C GLN A 40 -11.83 12.87 11.25
N SER A 41 -11.18 13.93 10.80
CA SER A 41 -11.67 14.67 9.65
C SER A 41 -11.61 13.73 8.45
N ILE A 42 -12.73 13.13 8.08
CA ILE A 42 -12.84 12.39 6.82
C ILE A 42 -12.57 13.41 5.72
N VAL A 43 -11.39 13.33 5.09
CA VAL A 43 -11.10 14.09 3.89
C VAL A 43 -11.91 13.45 2.78
N VAL A 44 -13.12 13.96 2.58
CA VAL A 44 -13.90 13.66 1.39
C VAL A 44 -13.26 14.47 0.28
N TYR A 45 -12.54 13.80 -0.61
CA TYR A 45 -12.13 14.43 -1.85
C TYR A 45 -13.40 14.52 -2.72
N ASP A 46 -13.76 15.73 -3.17
CA ASP A 46 -14.87 15.91 -4.12
C ASP A 46 -14.64 15.19 -5.47
N ASP A 47 -13.46 14.57 -5.62
CA ASP A 47 -12.93 13.97 -6.84
C ASP A 47 -12.39 12.54 -6.59
N CYS A 48 -13.02 11.82 -5.65
CA CYS A 48 -12.67 10.42 -5.35
C CYS A 48 -12.64 9.54 -6.60
N GLU A 49 -13.55 9.74 -7.55
CA GLU A 49 -13.60 8.95 -8.79
C GLU A 49 -12.35 9.13 -9.65
N ARG A 50 -11.82 10.35 -9.80
CA ARG A 50 -10.57 10.57 -10.55
C ARG A 50 -9.41 9.93 -9.81
N ILE A 51 -9.32 10.12 -8.49
CA ILE A 51 -8.22 9.58 -7.68
C ILE A 51 -8.22 8.05 -7.75
N GLU A 52 -9.39 7.42 -7.67
CA GLU A 52 -9.53 5.96 -7.80
C GLU A 52 -9.11 5.49 -9.19
N LYS A 53 -9.56 6.15 -10.26
CA LYS A 53 -9.15 5.84 -11.64
C LYS A 53 -7.64 6.00 -11.84
N GLU A 54 -7.04 7.05 -11.30
CA GLU A 54 -5.59 7.28 -11.36
C GLU A 54 -4.83 6.19 -10.63
N LEU A 55 -5.29 5.81 -9.43
CA LEU A 55 -4.67 4.74 -8.65
C LEU A 55 -4.81 3.39 -9.37
N GLN A 56 -5.99 3.06 -9.89
CA GLN A 56 -6.23 1.85 -10.70
C GLN A 56 -5.34 1.81 -11.93
N THR A 57 -5.15 2.94 -12.61
CA THR A 57 -4.26 3.04 -13.78
C THR A 57 -2.81 2.81 -13.37
N LYS A 58 -2.36 3.45 -12.28
CA LYS A 58 -0.99 3.31 -11.79
C LYS A 58 -0.67 1.89 -11.29
N LEU A 59 -1.64 1.22 -10.70
CA LEU A 59 -1.51 -0.17 -10.21
C LEU A 59 -1.92 -1.21 -11.26
N SER A 60 -2.27 -0.77 -12.48
CA SER A 60 -2.62 -1.68 -13.56
C SER A 60 -1.42 -2.56 -13.95
N LEU A 61 -1.74 -3.78 -14.39
CA LEU A 61 -0.73 -4.75 -14.82
C LEU A 61 0.23 -4.17 -15.87
N ASP A 62 -0.31 -3.43 -16.83
CA ASP A 62 0.45 -2.81 -17.91
C ASP A 62 1.45 -1.77 -17.37
N ASN A 63 1.01 -0.92 -16.44
CA ASN A 63 1.87 0.09 -15.85
C ASN A 63 2.95 -0.53 -14.93
N LEU A 64 2.59 -1.55 -14.15
CA LEU A 64 3.56 -2.29 -13.33
C LEU A 64 4.63 -2.95 -14.21
N ASN A 65 4.23 -3.60 -15.31
CA ASN A 65 5.19 -4.17 -16.25
C ASN A 65 6.04 -3.10 -16.93
N HIS A 66 5.45 -1.97 -17.34
CA HIS A 66 6.20 -0.85 -17.92
C HIS A 66 7.29 -0.33 -16.97
N ILE A 67 6.99 -0.27 -15.67
CA ILE A 67 7.92 0.25 -14.66
C ILE A 67 8.97 -0.78 -14.27
N PHE A 68 8.59 -2.03 -13.98
CA PHE A 68 9.46 -2.99 -13.28
C PHE A 68 10.01 -4.10 -14.17
N ALA A 69 9.35 -4.44 -15.27
CA ALA A 69 9.77 -5.59 -16.09
C ALA A 69 11.18 -5.37 -16.65
N GLY A 70 12.02 -6.39 -16.51
CA GLY A 70 13.41 -6.37 -16.91
C GLY A 70 14.36 -5.59 -16.00
N LYS A 71 13.89 -5.05 -14.87
CA LYS A 71 14.72 -4.31 -13.90
C LYS A 71 15.02 -5.13 -12.66
N GLU A 72 16.12 -4.80 -11.99
CA GLU A 72 16.46 -5.35 -10.68
C GLU A 72 15.49 -4.80 -9.63
N VAL A 73 14.96 -5.70 -8.80
CA VAL A 73 14.03 -5.37 -7.73
C VAL A 73 14.46 -6.00 -6.42
N VAL A 74 14.04 -5.36 -5.32
CA VAL A 74 14.04 -5.92 -3.97
C VAL A 74 12.60 -6.18 -3.56
N LEU A 75 12.26 -7.43 -3.31
CA LEU A 75 11.01 -7.84 -2.68
C LEU A 75 11.24 -8.03 -1.18
N ARG A 76 10.48 -7.31 -0.36
CA ARG A 76 10.49 -7.40 1.09
C ARG A 76 9.14 -7.92 1.57
N LYS A 77 9.14 -8.88 2.50
CA LYS A 77 7.96 -9.29 3.25
C LYS A 77 7.95 -8.64 4.64
N VAL A 78 6.91 -7.84 4.91
CA VAL A 78 6.65 -7.15 6.17
C VAL A 78 5.46 -7.84 6.85
N PHE A 79 5.67 -8.36 8.05
CA PHE A 79 4.61 -9.01 8.83
C PHE A 79 3.77 -7.97 9.58
N GLU A 80 2.57 -8.36 10.00
CA GLU A 80 1.64 -7.51 10.77
C GLU A 80 2.30 -6.87 12.00
N ASN A 81 3.21 -7.59 12.67
CA ASN A 81 3.96 -7.09 13.82
C ASN A 81 5.12 -6.12 13.48
N GLY A 82 5.23 -5.69 12.22
CA GLY A 82 6.27 -4.78 11.74
C GLY A 82 7.63 -5.43 11.47
N THR A 83 7.78 -6.73 11.71
CA THR A 83 9.04 -7.44 11.46
C THR A 83 9.26 -7.63 9.96
N MET A 84 10.48 -7.42 9.49
CA MET A 84 10.90 -7.74 8.12
C MET A 84 11.73 -9.04 8.15
N MET A 85 11.25 -10.12 7.56
CA MET A 85 11.98 -11.41 7.60
C MET A 85 12.60 -11.83 6.25
N ALA A 86 11.93 -11.53 5.14
CA ALA A 86 12.34 -12.05 3.84
C ALA A 86 12.70 -10.91 2.89
N LEU A 87 13.94 -10.92 2.43
CA LEU A 87 14.46 -10.06 1.37
C LEU A 87 14.87 -10.96 0.21
N ILE A 88 14.27 -10.70 -0.95
CA ILE A 88 14.58 -11.40 -2.19
C ILE A 88 14.99 -10.34 -3.18
N MET A 89 16.19 -10.47 -3.73
CA MET A 89 16.68 -9.61 -4.79
C MET A 89 16.64 -10.36 -6.11
N GLY A 90 16.53 -9.63 -7.20
CA GLY A 90 16.73 -10.18 -8.53
C GLY A 90 15.92 -9.43 -9.57
N LYS A 91 16.05 -9.88 -10.80
CA LYS A 91 15.39 -9.25 -11.94
C LYS A 91 13.91 -9.60 -11.96
N CYS A 92 13.06 -8.57 -11.93
CA CYS A 92 11.64 -8.73 -12.23
C CYS A 92 11.50 -9.14 -13.70
N ILE A 93 10.97 -10.34 -13.94
CA ILE A 93 10.63 -10.78 -15.30
C ILE A 93 9.41 -10.00 -15.76
N GLU A 94 8.32 -10.11 -15.00
CA GLU A 94 7.02 -9.51 -15.28
C GLU A 94 6.09 -9.66 -14.07
N PHE A 95 5.01 -8.89 -14.09
CA PHE A 95 3.80 -9.12 -13.33
C PHE A 95 2.78 -9.84 -14.20
N LYS A 96 2.02 -10.77 -13.62
CA LYS A 96 0.87 -11.44 -14.27
C LYS A 96 -0.39 -11.35 -13.42
N ASN A 97 -1.55 -11.50 -14.04
CA ASN A 97 -2.78 -11.73 -13.29
C ASN A 97 -2.66 -13.01 -12.46
N HIS A 98 -3.04 -12.94 -11.20
CA HIS A 98 -3.15 -14.10 -10.32
C HIS A 98 -4.62 -14.54 -10.24
N THR A 99 -4.87 -15.85 -10.07
CA THR A 99 -6.22 -16.38 -9.87
C THR A 99 -6.79 -15.85 -8.55
N GLY A 100 -7.61 -14.80 -8.63
CA GLY A 100 -8.16 -14.04 -7.51
C GLY A 100 -8.15 -12.53 -7.82
N ASP A 101 -8.24 -11.70 -6.78
CA ASP A 101 -7.96 -10.27 -6.89
C ASP A 101 -6.46 -10.06 -6.71
N GLY A 102 -5.74 -9.57 -7.73
CA GLY A 102 -4.33 -9.19 -7.60
C GLY A 102 -3.41 -9.65 -8.74
N VAL A 103 -2.11 -9.49 -8.51
CA VAL A 103 -1.04 -9.80 -9.46
C VAL A 103 -0.03 -10.76 -8.84
N ALA A 104 0.74 -11.45 -9.67
CA ALA A 104 1.88 -12.25 -9.27
C ALA A 104 3.15 -11.63 -9.84
N LEU A 105 4.08 -11.24 -8.97
CA LEU A 105 5.44 -10.85 -9.34
C LEU A 105 6.28 -12.10 -9.61
N ILE A 106 7.03 -12.11 -10.72
CA ILE A 106 7.94 -13.19 -11.09
C ILE A 106 9.38 -12.66 -11.10
N ILE A 107 10.25 -13.25 -10.29
CA ILE A 107 11.68 -12.87 -10.18
C ILE A 107 12.57 -14.01 -10.72
N THR A 108 13.61 -13.65 -11.49
CA THR A 108 14.48 -14.55 -12.25
C THR A 108 15.18 -15.63 -11.45
N GLU A 109 15.55 -15.36 -10.19
CA GLU A 109 16.40 -16.28 -9.42
C GLU A 109 15.68 -17.58 -9.01
N LEU A 110 14.34 -17.59 -9.01
CA LEU A 110 13.57 -18.74 -8.53
C LEU A 110 12.41 -19.14 -9.46
N LYS A 111 12.06 -18.34 -10.48
CA LYS A 111 10.77 -18.41 -11.21
C LYS A 111 9.56 -18.53 -10.26
N HIS A 112 9.74 -18.10 -9.02
CA HIS A 112 8.70 -18.19 -8.00
C HIS A 112 7.70 -17.07 -8.24
N HIS A 113 6.43 -17.39 -8.03
CA HIS A 113 5.35 -16.44 -8.19
C HIS A 113 5.02 -15.89 -6.81
N TYR A 114 5.12 -14.58 -6.65
CA TYR A 114 4.79 -13.89 -5.42
C TYR A 114 3.44 -13.18 -5.60
N PRO A 115 2.32 -13.80 -5.21
CA PRO A 115 1.00 -13.21 -5.38
C PRO A 115 0.76 -12.10 -4.36
N LEU A 116 0.34 -10.93 -4.84
CA LEU A 116 0.04 -9.76 -4.04
C LEU A 116 -1.14 -8.95 -4.59
N ILE A 117 -1.83 -8.24 -3.70
CA ILE A 117 -2.87 -7.26 -4.00
C ILE A 117 -2.22 -5.88 -3.86
N PRO A 118 -1.77 -5.24 -4.95
CA PRO A 118 -1.12 -3.94 -4.88
C PRO A 118 -2.16 -2.90 -4.44
N ASP A 119 -1.81 -2.11 -3.43
CA ASP A 119 -2.69 -1.08 -2.87
C ASP A 119 -2.09 0.33 -2.99
N SER A 120 -0.80 0.42 -3.27
CA SER A 120 -0.10 1.70 -3.30
C SER A 120 1.15 1.63 -4.18
N ILE A 121 1.47 2.79 -4.76
CA ILE A 121 2.70 3.06 -5.50
C ILE A 121 3.25 4.40 -5.02
N SER A 122 4.57 4.46 -4.87
CA SER A 122 5.30 5.69 -4.58
C SER A 122 5.10 6.76 -5.65
N SER A 123 5.27 8.03 -5.28
CA SER A 123 5.21 9.15 -6.23
C SER A 123 6.29 9.11 -7.32
N LEU A 124 7.42 8.45 -7.04
CA LEU A 124 8.53 8.29 -7.98
C LEU A 124 8.35 7.08 -8.90
N ASN A 125 7.29 6.29 -8.70
CA ASN A 125 7.04 5.05 -9.43
C ASN A 125 8.22 4.05 -9.34
N ASP A 126 8.94 4.03 -8.23
CA ASP A 126 10.07 3.14 -7.98
C ASP A 126 9.76 2.05 -6.94
N LYS A 127 8.66 2.22 -6.21
CA LYS A 127 8.20 1.31 -5.17
C LYS A 127 6.70 1.06 -5.24
N ILE A 128 6.29 -0.19 -5.08
CA ILE A 128 4.91 -0.60 -4.83
C ILE A 128 4.79 -1.35 -3.50
N GLU A 129 3.61 -1.26 -2.88
CA GLU A 129 3.23 -2.11 -1.76
C GLU A 129 1.88 -2.78 -1.99
N GLY A 130 1.67 -3.89 -1.31
CA GLY A 130 0.42 -4.63 -1.38
C GLY A 130 0.35 -5.75 -0.36
N PHE A 131 -0.83 -6.33 -0.20
CA PHE A 131 -1.04 -7.46 0.71
C PHE A 131 -0.69 -8.78 0.03
N SER A 132 -0.13 -9.72 0.79
CA SER A 132 -0.02 -11.11 0.36
C SER A 132 -1.42 -11.68 0.12
N SER A 133 -1.64 -12.25 -1.07
CA SER A 133 -2.94 -12.82 -1.47
C SER A 133 -3.45 -13.92 -0.51
N LYS A 134 -2.52 -14.69 0.07
CA LYS A 134 -2.85 -15.88 0.87
C LYS A 134 -3.49 -15.55 2.22
N ASP A 135 -2.96 -14.54 2.90
CA ASP A 135 -3.29 -14.29 4.31
C ASP A 135 -3.84 -12.87 4.55
N LYS A 136 -3.71 -11.95 3.58
CA LYS A 136 -4.12 -10.52 3.65
C LYS A 136 -3.62 -9.72 4.86
N THR A 137 -2.80 -10.32 5.73
CA THR A 137 -2.20 -9.71 6.92
C THR A 137 -0.76 -9.26 6.65
N ASP A 138 0.00 -10.08 5.92
CA ASP A 138 1.37 -9.77 5.53
C ASP A 138 1.41 -8.83 4.32
N ARG A 139 2.38 -7.91 4.31
CA ARG A 139 2.59 -6.97 3.20
C ARG A 139 3.84 -7.33 2.42
N TYR A 140 3.74 -7.23 1.10
CA TYR A 140 4.88 -7.18 0.21
C TYR A 140 5.20 -5.75 -0.15
N ARG A 141 6.49 -5.43 -0.19
CA ARG A 141 7.03 -4.20 -0.74
C ARG A 141 8.02 -4.57 -1.85
N VAL A 142 7.83 -3.99 -3.03
CA VAL A 142 8.71 -4.20 -4.19
C VAL A 142 9.35 -2.85 -4.52
N GLU A 143 10.67 -2.79 -4.55
CA GLU A 143 11.46 -1.58 -4.79
C GLU A 143 12.41 -1.82 -5.97
N LEU A 144 12.57 -0.86 -6.87
CA LEU A 144 13.67 -0.84 -7.84
C LEU A 144 15.01 -0.66 -7.10
N VAL A 145 16.05 -1.34 -7.57
CA VAL A 145 17.44 -1.15 -7.10
C VAL A 145 18.08 0.07 -7.75
#